data_AF-A0A0E3YXN5-F1
#
_entry.id   AF-A0A0E3YXN5-F1
#
_cell.length_a   1.000
_cell.length_b   1.000
_cell.length_c   1.000
_cell.angle_alpha   90.00
_cell.angle_beta   90.00
_cell.angle_gamma   90.00
#
_symmetry.space_group_name_H-M   'P 1'
#
loop_
_entity.id
_entity.type
_entity.pdbx_description
1 polymer ?
#
loop_
_entity_poly.entity_id
_entity_poly.type
_entity_poly.pdbx_seq_one_letter_code
_entity_poly.pdbx_strand_id
1 'polypeptide(L)'
;MSAEAQIQSVTVLAWFSRHAGFPGSRLDARAEQLLLIGRLIEAENLPATSESGTLQIPGAPAGANENAQRAAMRTMSELRKRVHFKCDNGAKV
;
A
#
# COMPACT_ATOMS: atom_id res chain seq x y z
N MET A 1 -10.30 -3.24 -7.47
CA MET A 1 -9.98 -1.98 -8.19
C MET A 1 -10.67 -0.85 -7.44
N SER A 2 -9.92 -0.02 -6.72
CA SER A 2 -10.48 1.02 -5.83
C SER A 2 -11.18 2.14 -6.62
N ALA A 3 -12.28 2.66 -6.09
CA ALA A 3 -13.14 3.67 -6.74
C ALA A 3 -12.40 4.93 -7.23
N GLU A 4 -11.31 5.30 -6.58
CA GLU A 4 -10.47 6.44 -6.96
C GLU A 4 -9.81 6.26 -8.34
N ALA A 5 -9.34 5.04 -8.66
CA ALA A 5 -8.74 4.74 -9.96
C ALA A 5 -9.79 4.78 -11.09
N GLN A 6 -11.05 4.46 -10.76
CA GLN A 6 -12.17 4.56 -11.70
C GLN A 6 -12.52 6.02 -12.00
N ILE A 7 -12.47 6.90 -11.00
CA ILE A 7 -12.77 8.33 -11.17
C ILE A 7 -11.68 9.01 -12.00
N GLN A 8 -10.41 8.69 -11.74
CA GLN A 8 -9.29 9.22 -12.51
C GLN A 8 -9.34 8.81 -13.99
N SER A 9 -9.67 7.55 -14.28
CA SER A 9 -9.75 7.08 -15.68
C SER A 9 -10.86 7.79 -16.47
N VAL A 10 -12.01 8.06 -15.85
CA VAL A 10 -13.10 8.83 -16.45
C VAL A 10 -12.67 10.27 -16.74
N THR A 11 -11.93 10.92 -15.83
CA THR A 11 -11.43 12.29 -16.06
C THR A 11 -10.39 12.36 -17.18
N VAL A 12 -9.52 11.36 -17.27
CA VAL A 12 -8.46 11.30 -18.28
C VAL A 12 -9.05 11.06 -19.68
N LEU A 13 -10.04 10.16 -19.80
CA LEU A 13 -10.74 9.92 -21.06
C LEU A 13 -11.51 11.16 -21.54
N ALA A 14 -12.19 11.88 -20.62
CA ALA A 14 -12.87 13.13 -20.97
C ALA A 14 -11.90 14.20 -21.47
N TRP A 15 -10.72 14.29 -20.86
CA TRP A 15 -9.66 15.20 -21.29
C TRP A 15 -9.13 14.84 -22.69
N PHE A 16 -8.82 13.57 -22.94
CA PHE A 16 -8.36 13.11 -24.25
C PHE A 16 -9.41 13.27 -25.34
N SER A 17 -10.68 13.06 -25.02
CA SER A 17 -11.78 13.32 -25.94
C SER A 17 -11.87 14.80 -26.32
N ARG A 18 -11.73 15.70 -25.34
CA ARG A 18 -11.79 17.14 -25.55
C ARG A 18 -10.60 17.71 -26.32
N HIS A 19 -9.40 17.20 -26.07
CA HIS A 19 -8.16 17.82 -26.55
C HIS A 19 -7.47 17.06 -27.69
N ALA A 20 -7.71 15.75 -27.82
CA ALA A 20 -7.06 14.90 -28.81
C ALA A 20 -8.04 14.10 -29.68
N GLY A 21 -9.35 14.24 -29.46
CA GLY A 21 -10.39 13.53 -30.21
C GLY A 21 -10.45 12.02 -29.92
N PHE A 22 -9.66 11.51 -28.99
CA PHE A 22 -9.65 10.09 -28.64
C PHE A 22 -10.85 9.74 -27.73
N PRO A 23 -11.58 8.63 -27.97
CA PRO A 23 -11.27 7.54 -28.91
C PRO A 23 -11.88 7.69 -30.32
N GLY A 24 -12.56 8.80 -30.62
CA GLY A 24 -13.18 9.07 -31.92
C GLY A 24 -12.18 9.15 -33.08
N SER A 25 -10.94 9.55 -32.79
CA SER A 25 -9.78 9.45 -33.68
C SER A 25 -8.61 8.78 -32.97
N ARG A 26 -7.71 8.17 -33.75
CA ARG A 26 -6.42 7.69 -33.23
C ARG A 26 -5.58 8.86 -32.73
N LEU A 27 -4.79 8.59 -31.71
CA LEU A 27 -3.77 9.52 -31.24
C LEU A 27 -2.60 9.53 -32.24
N ASP A 28 -1.81 10.60 -32.21
CA ASP A 28 -0.55 10.62 -32.97
C ASP A 28 0.38 9.51 -32.46
N ALA A 29 1.17 8.92 -33.35
CA ALA A 29 2.02 7.76 -33.07
C ALA A 29 3.01 8.03 -31.92
N ARG A 30 3.52 9.26 -31.81
CA ARG A 30 4.40 9.68 -30.71
C ARG A 30 3.67 9.76 -29.37
N ALA A 31 2.41 10.21 -29.38
CA ALA A 31 1.59 10.28 -28.18
C ALA A 31 1.20 8.88 -27.67
N GLU A 32 0.87 7.96 -28.59
CA GLU A 32 0.64 6.54 -28.24
C GLU A 32 1.90 5.92 -27.59
N GLN A 33 3.08 6.17 -28.16
CA GLN A 33 4.34 5.68 -27.59
C GLN A 33 4.60 6.24 -26.18
N LEU A 34 4.39 7.53 -25.95
CA LEU A 34 4.57 8.14 -24.63
C LEU A 34 3.59 7.58 -23.59
N LEU A 35 2.34 7.31 -23.97
CA LEU A 35 1.36 6.67 -23.09
C LEU A 35 1.78 5.25 -22.72
N LEU A 36 2.29 4.47 -23.69
CA LEU A 36 2.77 3.11 -23.45
C LEU A 36 4.02 3.11 -22.56
N ILE A 37 4.96 4.04 -22.78
CA ILE A 37 6.15 4.21 -21.94
C ILE A 37 5.75 4.61 -20.53
N GLY A 38 4.85 5.59 -20.38
CA GLY A 38 4.32 6.02 -19.09
C GLY A 38 3.68 4.85 -18.34
N ARG A 39 2.91 4.02 -19.03
CA ARG A 39 2.30 2.83 -18.42
C ARG A 39 3.33 1.77 -18.02
N LEU A 40 4.39 1.61 -18.80
CA LEU A 40 5.49 0.69 -18.48
C LEU A 40 6.25 1.17 -17.24
N ILE A 41 6.52 2.48 -17.14
CA ILE A 41 7.13 3.10 -15.96
C ILE A 41 6.23 2.96 -14.74
N GLU A 42 4.92 3.19 -14.87
CA GLU A 42 3.96 2.93 -13.78
C GLU A 42 4.00 1.46 -13.35
N ALA A 43 4.03 0.53 -14.30
CA ALA A 43 4.08 -0.91 -14.01
C ALA A 43 5.38 -1.31 -13.29
N GLU A 44 6.51 -0.70 -13.66
CA GLU A 44 7.81 -0.95 -13.04
C GLU A 44 7.95 -0.28 -11.66
N ASN A 45 7.32 0.89 -11.47
CA ASN A 45 7.32 1.62 -10.19
C ASN A 45 6.17 1.24 -9.27
N LEU A 46 5.25 0.35 -9.68
CA LEU A 46 4.31 -0.25 -8.75
C LEU A 46 5.15 -1.03 -7.74
N PRO A 47 5.13 -0.65 -6.44
CA PRO A 47 5.76 -1.48 -5.43
C PRO A 47 5.12 -2.85 -5.55
N ALA A 48 5.94 -3.90 -5.75
CA ALA A 48 5.48 -5.28 -5.74
C ALA A 48 4.51 -5.42 -4.57
N THR A 49 3.23 -5.59 -4.89
CA THR A 49 2.11 -5.34 -3.99
C THR A 49 2.35 -6.13 -2.72
N SER A 50 2.87 -5.44 -1.70
CA SER A 50 2.89 -5.96 -0.36
C SER A 50 1.45 -5.80 0.07
N GLU A 51 0.73 -6.92 0.05
CA GLU A 51 -0.64 -7.06 0.51
C GLU A 51 -0.73 -6.68 2.00
N SER A 52 -0.63 -5.40 2.33
CA SER A 52 -0.97 -4.83 3.64
C SER A 52 -0.79 -3.32 3.56
N GLY A 53 -1.91 -2.60 3.61
CA GLY A 53 -1.97 -1.15 3.60
C GLY A 53 -1.25 -0.52 4.79
N THR A 54 0.07 -0.39 4.69
CA THR A 54 0.88 0.36 5.65
C THR A 54 1.76 1.31 4.88
N LEU A 55 1.51 2.61 5.08
CA LEU A 55 2.32 3.72 4.56
C LEU A 55 3.80 3.45 4.88
N GLN A 56 4.61 3.21 3.85
CA GLN A 56 6.06 3.13 4.02
C GLN A 56 6.59 4.55 4.18
N ILE A 57 7.15 4.85 5.35
CA ILE A 57 7.81 6.13 5.62
C ILE A 57 9.13 6.15 4.81
N PRO A 58 9.38 7.16 3.96
CA PRO A 58 10.62 7.25 3.19
C PRO A 58 11.86 7.22 4.09
N GLY A 59 12.82 6.33 3.79
CA GLY A 59 14.06 6.18 4.55
C GLY A 59 14.04 5.15 5.68
N ALA A 60 12.90 4.51 5.95
CA ALA A 60 12.85 3.40 6.91
C ALA A 60 13.56 2.15 6.34
N PRO A 61 14.41 1.46 7.12
CA PRO A 61 15.01 0.20 6.67
C PRO A 61 13.90 -0.82 6.41
N ALA A 62 14.08 -1.65 5.37
CA ALA A 62 13.16 -2.74 5.06
C ALA A 62 12.89 -3.57 6.33
N GLY A 63 11.62 -3.71 6.71
CA GLY A 63 11.21 -4.41 7.94
C GLY A 63 11.13 -3.55 9.21
N ALA A 64 11.28 -2.22 9.16
CA ALA A 64 11.11 -1.35 10.33
C ALA A 64 9.75 -1.56 11.04
N ASN A 65 8.68 -1.75 10.26
CA ASN A 65 7.35 -2.06 10.78
C ASN A 65 7.26 -3.47 11.38
N GLU A 66 7.96 -4.44 10.80
CA GLU A 66 8.01 -5.80 11.34
C GLU A 66 8.71 -5.83 12.71
N ASN A 67 9.78 -5.06 12.86
CA ASN A 67 10.48 -4.91 14.15
C ASN A 67 9.59 -4.25 15.20
N ALA A 68 8.83 -3.22 14.84
CA ALA A 68 7.87 -2.57 15.74
C ALA A 68 6.73 -3.52 16.14
N GLN A 69 6.18 -4.30 15.20
CA GLN A 69 5.15 -5.30 15.48
C GLN A 69 5.69 -6.43 16.37
N ARG A 70 6.89 -6.94 16.11
CA ARG A 70 7.57 -7.95 16.96
C ARG A 70 7.79 -7.41 18.38
N ALA A 71 8.19 -6.16 18.53
CA ALA A 71 8.34 -5.52 19.83
C ALA A 71 7.00 -5.40 20.58
N ALA A 72 5.93 -4.95 19.90
CA ALA A 72 4.60 -4.84 20.47
C ALA A 72 4.00 -6.21 20.88
N MET A 73 4.25 -7.26 20.10
CA MET A 73 3.82 -8.62 20.46
C MET A 73 4.58 -9.16 21.69
N ARG A 74 5.88 -8.86 21.81
CA ARG A 74 6.69 -9.24 22.97
C ARG A 74 6.17 -8.57 24.25
N THR A 75 5.93 -7.25 24.22
CA THR A 75 5.43 -6.52 25.41
C THR A 75 4.05 -7.03 25.83
N MET A 76 3.13 -7.28 24.89
CA MET A 76 1.83 -7.90 25.18
C MET A 76 1.99 -9.29 25.82
N SER A 77 2.93 -10.11 25.34
CA SER A 77 3.20 -11.44 25.92
C SER A 77 3.73 -11.35 27.36
N GLU A 78 4.58 -10.36 27.65
CA GLU A 78 5.12 -10.12 29.00
C GLU A 78 4.05 -9.65 29.98
N LEU A 79 3.15 -8.77 29.53
CA LEU A 79 2.02 -8.33 30.34
C LEU A 79 1.10 -9.50 30.70
N ARG A 80 0.81 -10.40 29.75
CA ARG A 80 0.00 -11.61 30.03
C ARG A 80 0.66 -12.55 31.05
N LYS A 81 1.99 -12.65 31.05
CA LYS A 81 2.72 -13.42 32.08
C LYS A 81 2.52 -12.85 33.49
N ARG A 82 2.37 -11.52 33.62
CA ARG A 82 2.13 -10.87 34.91
C ARG A 82 0.72 -11.11 35.47
N VAL A 83 -0.28 -11.31 34.60
CA VAL A 83 -1.66 -11.59 35.03
C VAL A 83 -1.80 -13.02 35.57
N HIS A 84 -0.93 -13.95 35.14
CA HIS A 84 -0.78 -15.27 35.75
C HIS A 84 0.26 -15.29 36.88
N PHE A 85 0.29 -14.26 37.74
CA PHE A 85 0.86 -14.44 39.07
C PHE A 85 -0.06 -15.41 39.81
N LYS A 86 0.28 -16.70 39.76
CA LYS A 86 -0.36 -17.76 40.53
C LYS A 86 -0.57 -17.23 41.94
N CYS A 87 -1.82 -17.16 42.41
CA CYS A 87 -2.08 -16.98 43.82
C CYS A 87 -1.28 -18.06 44.55
N ASP A 88 -0.27 -17.64 45.31
CA ASP A 88 0.50 -18.57 46.11
C ASP A 88 -0.41 -19.10 47.21
N ASN A 89 -1.02 -20.26 46.97
CA ASN A 89 -1.81 -20.95 47.97
C ASN A 89 -0.95 -21.41 49.16
N GLY A 90 0.38 -21.25 49.13
CA GLY A 90 1.26 -21.44 50.29
C GLY A 90 1.00 -20.46 51.43
N ALA A 91 0.29 -19.35 51.19
CA ALA A 91 -0.20 -18.44 52.23
C ALA A 91 -1.58 -18.83 52.81
N LYS A 92 -2.17 -19.96 52.37
CA LYS A 92 -3.39 -20.56 52.96
C LYS A 92 -3.07 -21.72 53.90
N VAL A 93 -2.03 -21.58 54.71
CA VAL A 93 -1.77 -22.46 55.87
C VAL A 93 -1.66 -21.60 57.11
#